data_AF-A0ABD6G7S4-F1
#
_entry.id   AF-A0ABD6G7S4-F1
#
_cell.length_a   1.000
_cell.length_b   1.000
_cell.length_c   1.000
_cell.angle_alpha   90.00
_cell.angle_beta   90.00
_cell.angle_gamma   90.00
#
_symmetry.space_group_name_H-M   'P 1'
#
loop_
_entity.id
_entity.type
_entity.pdbx_description
1 polymer ?
#
loop_
_entity_poly.entity_id
_entity_poly.type
_entity_poly.pdbx_seq_one_letter_code
_entity_poly.pdbx_strand_id
1 'polypeptide(L)'
;MTDYRQVARHHYRVGELHKQPQFLLAVPLVYFFDRSNFDVRLSMRGVDMIGAIGRFIAGGMSTILGIAITLTFIIGGLYWLWMAFHFGSFLMFALGLFPMTAFLCAPLGMWCLIFGIPHWMFAWFA
;
A
#
# COMPACT_ATOMS: atom_id res chain seq x y z
N MET A 1 17.14 -41.97 -27.00
CA MET A 1 18.46 -41.79 -27.67
C MET A 1 18.21 -40.94 -28.90
N THR A 2 18.49 -39.65 -28.82
CA THR A 2 18.26 -38.69 -29.92
C THR A 2 19.30 -38.93 -31.00
N ASP A 3 18.84 -39.24 -32.22
CA ASP A 3 19.66 -39.62 -33.36
C ASP A 3 20.67 -38.52 -33.73
N TYR A 4 21.96 -38.79 -33.52
CA TYR A 4 23.07 -37.87 -33.80
C TYR A 4 23.10 -37.38 -35.25
N ARG A 5 22.45 -38.09 -36.19
CA ARG A 5 22.32 -37.65 -37.58
C ARG A 5 21.37 -36.47 -37.77
N GLN A 6 20.44 -36.23 -36.84
CA GLN A 6 19.55 -35.06 -36.91
C GLN A 6 20.25 -33.77 -36.46
N VAL A 7 21.08 -33.85 -35.42
CA VAL A 7 21.83 -32.70 -34.90
C VAL A 7 22.89 -32.23 -35.92
N ALA A 8 23.60 -33.17 -36.56
CA ALA A 8 24.58 -32.84 -37.60
C ALA A 8 23.94 -32.16 -38.83
N ARG A 9 22.72 -32.56 -39.23
CA ARG A 9 21.99 -31.91 -40.33
C ARG A 9 21.55 -30.48 -40.00
N HIS A 10 21.23 -30.19 -38.74
CA HIS A 10 20.93 -28.82 -38.31
C HIS A 10 22.16 -27.92 -38.35
N HIS A 11 23.32 -28.40 -37.90
CA HIS A 11 24.55 -27.61 -37.94
C HIS A 11 25.05 -27.36 -39.38
N TYR A 12 24.94 -28.35 -40.28
CA TYR A 12 25.30 -28.16 -41.69
C TYR A 12 24.38 -27.15 -42.38
N ARG A 13 23.08 -27.17 -42.07
CA ARG A 13 22.09 -26.23 -42.64
C ARG A 13 22.31 -24.79 -42.15
N VAL A 14 22.72 -24.59 -40.89
CA VAL A 14 23.02 -23.26 -40.34
C VAL A 14 24.33 -22.68 -40.93
N GLY A 15 25.33 -23.53 -41.20
CA GLY A 15 26.58 -23.11 -41.85
C GLY A 15 26.40 -22.61 -43.28
N GLU A 16 25.43 -23.15 -44.02
CA GLU A 16 25.10 -22.68 -45.38
C GLU A 16 24.28 -21.38 -45.39
N LEU A 17 23.46 -21.13 -44.35
CA LEU A 17 22.70 -19.87 -44.24
C LEU A 17 23.59 -18.64 -44.11
N HIS A 18 24.81 -18.80 -43.58
CA HIS A 18 25.78 -17.71 -43.42
C HIS A 18 26.37 -17.20 -44.75
N LYS A 19 26.20 -17.95 -45.84
CA LYS A 19 26.65 -17.59 -47.20
C LYS A 19 25.60 -16.85 -48.02
N GLN A 20 24.39 -16.63 -47.48
CA GLN A 20 23.32 -15.94 -48.21
C GLN A 20 23.28 -14.43 -47.85
N PRO A 21 23.35 -13.52 -48.84
CA PRO A 21 23.44 -12.07 -48.59
C PRO A 21 22.19 -11.49 -47.89
N GLN A 22 21.06 -12.20 -47.97
CA GLN A 22 19.79 -11.85 -47.34
C GLN A 22 19.73 -12.13 -45.82
N PHE A 23 20.64 -12.92 -45.26
CA PHE A 23 20.67 -13.18 -43.81
C PHE A 23 21.38 -12.07 -43.03
N LEU A 24 22.40 -11.44 -43.62
CA LEU A 24 23.19 -10.34 -43.03
C LEU A 24 22.34 -9.11 -42.68
N LEU A 25 21.26 -8.85 -43.42
CA LEU A 25 20.32 -7.76 -43.15
C LEU A 25 19.30 -8.10 -42.05
N ALA A 26 19.07 -9.38 -41.77
CA ALA A 26 18.14 -9.84 -40.73
C ALA A 26 18.78 -9.92 -39.34
N VAL A 27 20.11 -10.05 -39.26
CA VAL A 27 20.88 -10.12 -38.01
C VAL A 27 20.57 -8.95 -37.04
N PRO A 28 20.63 -7.67 -37.44
CA PRO A 28 20.35 -6.57 -36.52
C PRO A 28 18.89 -6.54 -36.04
N LEU A 29 17.94 -6.98 -36.87
CA LEU A 29 16.52 -7.04 -36.50
C LEU A 29 16.25 -8.10 -35.43
N VAL A 30 16.92 -9.27 -35.53
CA VAL A 30 16.81 -10.34 -34.54
C VAL A 30 17.46 -9.94 -33.22
N TYR A 31 18.63 -9.29 -33.24
CA TYR A 31 19.25 -8.76 -32.02
C TYR A 31 18.42 -7.64 -31.38
N PHE A 32 17.79 -6.77 -32.19
CA PHE A 32 16.90 -5.73 -31.69
C PHE A 32 15.63 -6.30 -31.06
N PHE A 33 15.07 -7.35 -31.66
CA PHE A 33 13.88 -8.04 -31.13
C PHE A 33 14.20 -8.85 -29.86
N ASP A 34 15.38 -9.45 -29.76
CA ASP A 34 15.81 -10.17 -28.55
C ASP A 34 16.04 -9.20 -27.38
N ARG A 35 16.70 -8.06 -27.65
CA ARG A 35 16.96 -7.02 -26.64
C ARG A 35 15.68 -6.43 -26.05
N SER A 36 14.69 -6.09 -26.88
CA SER A 36 13.42 -5.55 -26.41
C SER A 36 12.63 -6.56 -25.56
N ASN A 37 12.69 -7.85 -25.89
CA ASN A 37 12.08 -8.91 -25.07
C ASN A 37 12.82 -9.13 -23.73
N PHE A 38 14.13 -8.95 -23.70
CA PHE A 38 14.93 -9.07 -22.48
C PHE A 38 14.66 -7.92 -21.49
N ASP A 39 14.53 -6.70 -21.98
CA ASP A 39 14.19 -5.51 -21.19
C ASP A 39 12.79 -5.64 -20.56
N VAL A 40 11.81 -6.14 -21.32
CA VAL A 40 10.46 -6.43 -20.82
C VAL A 40 10.48 -7.52 -19.74
N ARG A 41 11.32 -8.56 -19.89
CA ARG A 41 11.46 -9.64 -18.90
C ARG A 41 12.20 -9.23 -17.62
N LEU A 42 13.12 -8.28 -17.68
CA LEU A 42 13.80 -7.70 -16.51
C LEU A 42 12.86 -6.76 -15.73
N SER A 43 12.00 -6.02 -16.44
CA SER A 43 10.94 -5.21 -15.83
C SER A 43 9.95 -6.06 -15.02
N MET A 44 9.63 -7.27 -15.47
CA MET A 44 8.66 -8.19 -14.83
C MET A 44 9.27 -9.13 -13.76
N ARG A 45 10.55 -8.96 -13.39
CA ARG A 45 11.22 -9.89 -12.45
C ARG A 45 11.98 -9.23 -11.30
N GLY A 46 12.43 -7.97 -11.45
CA GLY A 46 13.22 -7.29 -10.41
C GLY A 46 12.50 -6.14 -9.69
N VAL A 47 11.57 -5.45 -10.37
CA VAL A 47 10.96 -4.22 -9.86
C VAL A 47 9.67 -4.50 -9.06
N ASP A 48 9.06 -5.67 -9.26
CA ASP A 48 7.79 -6.06 -8.63
C ASP A 48 7.92 -6.39 -7.14
N MET A 49 9.08 -6.85 -6.67
CA MET A 49 9.28 -7.21 -5.26
C MET A 49 9.37 -5.96 -4.37
N ILE A 50 10.06 -4.92 -4.82
CA ILE A 50 10.15 -3.64 -4.11
C ILE A 50 8.77 -2.96 -4.07
N GLY A 51 8.03 -3.00 -5.18
CA GLY A 51 6.65 -2.51 -5.23
C GLY A 51 5.69 -3.33 -4.37
N ALA A 52 5.83 -4.65 -4.33
CA ALA A 52 5.03 -5.52 -3.47
C ALA A 52 5.27 -5.23 -1.99
N ILE A 53 6.52 -5.08 -1.56
CA ILE A 53 6.88 -4.68 -0.19
C ILE A 53 6.27 -3.31 0.16
N GLY A 54 6.35 -2.34 -0.76
CA GLY A 54 5.73 -1.03 -0.60
C GLY A 54 4.21 -1.11 -0.38
N ARG A 55 3.52 -1.99 -1.12
CA ARG A 55 2.07 -2.22 -0.97
C ARG A 55 1.71 -2.94 0.33
N PHE A 56 2.55 -3.85 0.80
CA PHE A 56 2.36 -4.50 2.11
C PHE A 56 2.55 -3.52 3.27
N ILE A 57 3.58 -2.66 3.22
CA ILE A 57 3.82 -1.65 4.26
C ILE A 57 2.72 -0.59 4.24
N ALA A 58 2.40 -0.04 3.06
CA ALA A 58 1.33 0.95 2.92
C ALA A 58 -0.04 0.36 3.31
N GLY A 59 -0.32 -0.88 2.90
CA GLY A 59 -1.54 -1.60 3.28
C GLY A 59 -1.61 -1.84 4.79
N GLY A 60 -0.56 -2.39 5.39
CA GLY A 60 -0.52 -2.70 6.83
C GLY A 60 -0.54 -1.46 7.73
N MET A 61 0.14 -0.37 7.34
CA MET A 61 0.06 0.89 8.09
C MET A 61 -1.32 1.53 7.97
N SER A 62 -1.97 1.44 6.81
CA SER A 62 -3.31 2.00 6.60
C SER A 62 -4.38 1.31 7.45
N THR A 63 -4.27 -0.01 7.67
CA THR A 63 -5.24 -0.75 8.49
C THR A 63 -5.09 -0.43 9.96
N ILE A 64 -3.85 -0.35 10.48
CA ILE A 64 -3.61 -0.01 11.89
C ILE A 64 -4.10 1.40 12.19
N LEU A 65 -3.78 2.36 11.32
CA LEU A 65 -4.22 3.74 11.50
C LEU A 65 -5.74 3.85 11.43
N GLY A 66 -6.37 3.14 10.49
CA GLY A 66 -7.83 3.07 10.38
C GLY A 66 -8.49 2.55 11.65
N ILE A 67 -8.01 1.42 12.19
CA ILE A 67 -8.52 0.86 13.44
C ILE A 67 -8.33 1.84 14.60
N ALA A 68 -7.15 2.45 14.74
CA ALA A 68 -6.87 3.39 15.83
C ALA A 68 -7.80 4.62 15.79
N ILE A 69 -8.04 5.17 14.60
CA ILE A 69 -8.97 6.29 14.41
C ILE A 69 -10.40 5.83 14.75
N THR A 70 -10.86 4.70 14.23
CA THR A 70 -12.21 4.18 14.52
C THR A 70 -12.41 3.94 16.02
N LEU A 71 -11.44 3.34 16.71
CA LEU A 71 -11.51 3.13 18.16
C LEU A 71 -11.53 4.46 18.93
N THR A 72 -10.75 5.45 18.49
CA THR A 72 -10.76 6.79 19.10
C THR A 72 -12.13 7.44 18.96
N PHE A 73 -12.78 7.34 17.79
CA PHE A 73 -14.11 7.89 17.59
C PHE A 73 -15.19 7.20 18.42
N ILE A 74 -15.15 5.87 18.48
CA ILE A 74 -16.15 5.10 19.21
C ILE A 74 -15.92 5.26 20.73
N ILE A 75 -14.74 4.87 21.21
CA ILE A 75 -14.45 4.82 22.65
C ILE A 75 -14.30 6.23 23.22
N GLY A 76 -13.51 7.08 22.55
CA GLY A 76 -13.29 8.45 22.98
C GLY A 76 -14.55 9.30 22.91
N GLY A 77 -15.35 9.15 21.85
CA GLY A 77 -16.65 9.83 21.74
C GLY A 77 -17.65 9.37 22.81
N LEU A 78 -17.73 8.06 23.07
CA LEU A 78 -18.62 7.52 24.11
C LEU A 78 -18.18 7.98 25.51
N TYR A 79 -16.87 8.02 25.79
CA TYR A 79 -16.35 8.53 27.06
C TYR A 79 -16.59 10.03 27.23
N TRP A 80 -16.49 10.82 26.16
CA TRP A 80 -16.85 12.23 26.19
C TRP A 80 -18.32 12.45 26.57
N LEU A 81 -19.24 11.70 25.94
CA LEU A 81 -20.67 11.76 26.27
C LEU A 81 -20.94 11.27 27.70
N TRP A 82 -20.23 10.24 28.15
CA TRP A 82 -20.30 9.78 29.54
C TRP A 82 -19.91 10.88 30.53
N MET A 83 -18.80 11.59 30.29
CA MET A 83 -18.39 12.73 31.12
C MET A 83 -19.43 13.85 31.10
N ALA A 84 -20.07 14.11 29.95
CA ALA A 84 -21.12 15.12 29.86
C ALA A 84 -22.30 14.81 30.79
N PHE A 85 -22.70 13.54 30.91
CA PHE A 85 -23.71 13.12 31.89
C PHE A 85 -23.21 13.22 33.34
N HIS A 86 -21.94 12.90 33.58
CA HIS A 86 -21.35 12.95 34.92
C HIS A 86 -21.23 14.36 35.49
N PHE A 87 -20.90 15.33 34.63
CA PHE A 87 -20.81 16.75 35.00
C PHE A 87 -22.14 17.50 34.86
N GLY A 88 -23.17 16.88 34.26
CA GLY A 88 -24.44 17.55 33.99
C GLY A 88 -24.33 18.69 32.98
N SER A 89 -23.28 18.70 32.14
CA SER A 89 -22.95 19.81 31.26
C SER A 89 -23.63 19.67 29.89
N PHE A 90 -24.68 20.47 29.65
CA PHE A 90 -25.39 20.46 28.36
C PHE A 90 -24.49 20.87 27.18
N LEU A 91 -23.56 21.82 27.40
CA LEU A 91 -22.60 22.25 26.36
C LEU A 91 -21.71 21.08 25.92
N MET A 92 -21.21 20.31 26.89
CA MET A 92 -20.33 19.16 26.63
C MET A 92 -21.06 18.06 25.84
N PHE A 93 -22.34 17.84 26.16
CA PHE A 93 -23.20 16.92 25.42
C PHE A 93 -23.45 17.38 23.98
N ALA A 94 -23.80 18.66 23.79
CA ALA A 94 -24.05 19.23 22.47
C ALA A 94 -22.81 19.14 21.55
N LEU A 95 -21.62 19.42 22.10
CA LEU A 95 -20.35 19.30 21.37
C LEU A 95 -19.99 17.85 21.01
N GLY A 96 -20.38 16.87 21.85
CA GLY A 96 -20.16 15.46 21.55
C GLY A 96 -21.06 14.91 20.45
N LEU A 97 -22.26 15.48 20.28
CA LEU A 97 -23.26 14.97 19.33
C LEU A 97 -23.17 15.61 17.95
N PHE A 98 -22.63 16.83 17.87
CA PHE A 98 -22.47 17.54 16.61
C PHE A 98 -21.27 16.96 15.82
N PRO A 99 -21.45 16.46 14.58
CA PRO A 99 -20.40 15.71 13.89
C PRO A 99 -19.13 16.52 13.62
N MET A 100 -19.25 17.83 13.40
CA MET A 100 -18.08 18.72 13.24
C MET A 100 -17.25 18.80 14.53
N THR A 101 -17.89 18.91 15.70
CA THR A 101 -17.17 19.04 16.98
C THR A 101 -16.81 17.68 17.57
N ALA A 102 -17.51 16.61 17.20
CA ALA A 102 -17.17 15.23 17.55
C ALA A 102 -15.76 14.83 17.08
N PHE A 103 -15.29 15.42 15.97
CA PHE A 103 -13.92 15.22 15.50
C PHE A 103 -12.86 15.68 16.51
N LEU A 104 -13.15 16.73 17.29
CA LEU A 104 -12.30 17.21 18.36
C LEU A 104 -12.60 16.50 19.68
N CYS A 105 -13.89 16.29 19.98
CA CYS A 105 -14.35 15.70 21.24
C CYS A 105 -13.92 14.24 21.39
N ALA A 106 -13.86 13.46 20.31
CA ALA A 106 -13.49 12.05 20.41
C ALA A 106 -12.00 11.84 20.76
N PRO A 107 -11.02 12.49 20.10
CA PRO A 107 -9.63 12.48 20.55
C PRO A 107 -9.45 13.04 21.96
N LEU A 108 -10.14 14.13 22.31
CA LEU A 108 -10.11 14.69 23.66
C LEU A 108 -10.69 13.73 24.70
N GLY A 109 -11.80 13.06 24.39
CA GLY A 109 -12.39 12.03 25.25
C GLY A 109 -11.45 10.84 25.44
N MET A 110 -10.80 10.39 24.37
CA MET A 110 -9.79 9.32 24.44
C MET A 110 -8.59 9.75 25.29
N TRP A 111 -8.14 11.00 25.16
CA TRP A 111 -7.09 11.57 26.01
C TRP A 111 -7.50 11.57 27.47
N CYS A 112 -8.70 12.06 27.79
CA CYS A 112 -9.22 12.10 29.16
C CYS A 112 -9.36 10.70 29.77
N LEU A 113 -9.65 9.69 28.95
CA LEU A 113 -9.72 8.29 29.39
C LEU A 113 -8.34 7.75 29.78
N ILE A 114 -7.30 8.08 29.02
CA ILE A 114 -5.93 7.57 29.25
C ILE A 114 -5.19 8.34 30.34
N PHE A 115 -5.30 9.67 30.33
CA PHE A 115 -4.50 10.57 31.18
C PHE A 115 -5.30 11.21 32.32
N GLY A 116 -6.61 11.00 32.37
CA GLY A 116 -7.50 11.68 33.30
C GLY A 116 -7.96 13.05 32.82
N ILE A 117 -8.86 13.65 33.58
CA ILE A 117 -9.56 14.88 33.21
C ILE A 117 -8.73 16.10 33.61
N PRO A 118 -8.36 16.98 32.66
CA PRO A 118 -7.52 18.13 32.96
C PRO A 118 -8.27 19.24 33.71
N HIS A 119 -7.57 19.97 34.58
CA HIS A 119 -8.15 21.01 35.44
C HIS A 119 -8.95 22.09 34.67
N TRP A 120 -8.43 22.55 33.52
CA TRP A 120 -9.10 23.56 32.71
C TRP A 120 -10.49 23.12 32.25
N MET A 121 -10.71 21.82 32.05
CA MET A 121 -11.99 21.31 31.58
C MET A 121 -13.11 21.53 32.61
N PHE A 122 -12.77 21.46 33.90
CA PHE A 122 -13.69 21.81 34.97
C PHE A 122 -14.09 23.29 34.94
N ALA A 123 -13.20 24.21 34.53
CA ALA A 123 -13.53 25.63 34.47
C ALA A 123 -14.57 25.98 33.37
N TRP A 124 -14.67 25.15 32.32
CA TRP A 124 -15.59 25.37 31.21
C TRP A 124 -16.88 24.54 31.30
N PHE A 125 -16.81 23.36 31.92
CA PHE A 125 -17.86 22.35 31.85
C PHE A 125 -18.42 21.89 33.21
N ALA A 126 -17.76 22.19 34.34
CA ALA A 126 -18.24 21.89 35.69
C ALA A 126 -18.67 23.17 36.41
#